data_AF-A0A8T3XV07-F1
#
_entry.id   AF-A0A8T3XV07-F1
#
_cell.length_a   1.000
_cell.length_b   1.000
_cell.length_c   1.000
_cell.angle_alpha   90.00
_cell.angle_beta   90.00
_cell.angle_gamma   90.00
#
_symmetry.space_group_name_H-M   'P 1'
#
loop_
_entity.id
_entity.type
_entity.pdbx_description
1 polymer ?
#
loop_
_entity_poly.entity_id
_entity_poly.type
_entity_poly.pdbx_seq_one_letter_code
_entity_poly.pdbx_strand_id
1 'polypeptide(L)'
;MRILQLHCDNIEYNPIKKEISAAEDIDPKPKRFEEIVVAFVAVEEDDDKIVAANAILQIKDSMKKIGCQKLLLYPYAHLSSTLASPNTALSILKEMESLASDLEIYRAPFGWTKSYKLQVKGHPLAENSKVITKESVEDSSSTALKTESKIKSFWHIMTTDGKMHDIGSFNFSKHKNLEVLAKYEAAKKRSVDEPPPHVRLMKKMAIADYEPASDSGNMRFYPNGRLIKSLIEHYVNEKVHEYGGLEVETPIMYDSHHPSLESYFNRFPARQYNINSEGKHLILRFAACFGQFLMATDFQLSYKTMPLKLYELTRYSFRR
;
A
#
# COMPACT_ATOMS: atom_id res chain seq x y z
N MET A 1 -12.88 10.91 7.46
CA MET A 1 -13.88 10.00 8.08
C MET A 1 -13.19 8.94 8.93
N ARG A 2 -13.64 8.73 10.17
CA ARG A 2 -13.18 7.64 11.06
C ARG A 2 -14.26 6.59 11.24
N ILE A 3 -13.90 5.32 11.12
CA ILE A 3 -14.83 4.20 11.24
C ILE A 3 -14.24 3.15 12.17
N LEU A 4 -15.00 2.72 13.17
CA LEU A 4 -14.75 1.50 13.94
C LEU A 4 -15.78 0.44 13.52
N GLN A 5 -15.30 -0.63 12.90
CA GLN A 5 -16.10 -1.73 12.40
C GLN A 5 -15.99 -2.92 13.34
N LEU A 6 -17.12 -3.37 13.89
CA LEU A 6 -17.22 -4.52 14.79
C LEU A 6 -18.14 -5.59 14.20
N HIS A 7 -17.71 -6.84 14.16
CA HIS A 7 -18.57 -7.99 13.85
C HIS A 7 -19.15 -8.55 15.14
N CYS A 8 -20.46 -8.47 15.29
CA CYS A 8 -21.15 -8.72 16.54
C CYS A 8 -22.12 -9.89 16.42
N ASP A 9 -22.22 -10.69 17.49
CA ASP A 9 -23.32 -11.65 17.68
C ASP A 9 -24.65 -10.89 17.76
N ASN A 10 -24.66 -9.77 18.48
CA ASN A 10 -25.82 -8.89 18.58
C ASN A 10 -25.43 -7.44 18.94
N ILE A 11 -26.31 -6.51 18.57
CA ILE A 11 -26.33 -5.14 19.06
C ILE A 11 -27.78 -4.73 19.36
N GLU A 12 -27.98 -4.09 20.50
CA GLU A 12 -29.23 -3.46 20.92
C GLU A 12 -28.96 -1.99 21.24
N TYR A 13 -29.82 -1.09 20.78
CA TYR A 13 -29.76 0.31 21.17
C TYR A 13 -31.15 0.91 21.44
N ASN A 14 -31.20 1.87 22.37
CA ASN A 14 -32.40 2.60 22.73
C ASN A 14 -32.15 4.12 22.63
N PRO A 15 -32.84 4.84 21.71
CA PRO A 15 -32.81 6.30 21.68
C PRO A 15 -33.48 6.89 22.92
N ILE A 16 -32.78 7.75 23.66
CA ILE A 16 -33.25 8.30 24.95
C ILE A 16 -33.74 9.75 24.77
N LYS A 17 -32.89 10.61 24.19
CA LYS A 17 -33.16 12.04 24.06
C LYS A 17 -32.46 12.63 22.83
N LYS A 18 -33.07 13.65 22.22
CA LYS A 18 -32.41 14.51 21.22
C LYS A 18 -31.25 15.28 21.87
N GLU A 19 -30.07 15.20 21.27
CA GLU A 19 -28.83 15.79 21.77
C GLU A 19 -28.50 17.12 21.06
N ILE A 20 -28.98 17.27 19.82
CA ILE A 20 -28.76 18.45 18.98
C ILE A 20 -30.07 18.92 18.34
N SER A 21 -30.13 20.19 17.93
CA SER A 21 -31.30 20.76 17.23
C SER A 21 -31.56 20.09 15.88
N ALA A 22 -30.51 19.63 15.20
CA ALA A 22 -30.57 18.91 13.92
C ALA A 22 -30.85 17.40 14.07
N ALA A 23 -31.28 16.94 15.25
CA ALA A 23 -31.57 15.53 15.49
C ALA A 23 -32.74 15.07 14.61
N GLU A 24 -32.64 13.85 14.08
CA GLU A 24 -33.71 13.27 13.27
C GLU A 24 -35.00 13.12 14.10
N ASP A 25 -36.14 13.37 13.47
CA ASP A 25 -37.43 13.17 14.13
C ASP A 25 -37.88 11.73 13.96
N ILE A 26 -37.88 10.98 15.07
CA ILE A 26 -38.19 9.56 15.10
C ILE A 26 -39.04 9.25 16.33
N ASP A 27 -39.81 8.16 16.24
CA ASP A 27 -40.44 7.54 17.39
C ASP A 27 -39.39 6.69 18.14
N PRO A 28 -38.98 7.06 19.38
CA PRO A 28 -37.88 6.42 20.09
C PRO A 28 -38.28 5.02 20.55
N LYS A 29 -37.88 4.02 19.78
CA LYS A 29 -38.09 2.60 20.07
C LYS A 29 -36.76 1.86 20.18
N PRO A 30 -36.63 0.91 21.12
CA PRO A 30 -35.47 0.03 21.18
C PRO A 30 -35.40 -0.83 19.92
N LYS A 31 -34.19 -1.01 19.39
CA LYS A 31 -33.91 -1.85 18.22
C LYS A 31 -32.81 -2.83 18.55
N ARG A 32 -32.96 -4.06 18.07
CA ARG A 32 -32.00 -5.16 18.24
C ARG A 32 -31.73 -5.82 16.90
N PHE A 33 -30.46 -6.12 16.65
CA PHE A 33 -29.97 -6.82 15.47
C PHE A 33 -29.05 -7.96 15.89
N GLU A 34 -29.10 -9.08 15.16
CA GLU A 34 -28.28 -10.27 15.39
C GLU A 34 -27.47 -10.59 14.14
N GLU A 35 -26.28 -11.17 14.33
CA GLU A 35 -25.29 -11.49 13.30
C GLU A 35 -25.04 -10.32 12.34
N ILE A 36 -24.39 -9.27 12.86
CA ILE A 36 -24.32 -7.98 12.19
C ILE A 36 -22.94 -7.35 12.29
N VAL A 37 -22.54 -6.64 11.24
CA VAL A 37 -21.41 -5.72 11.27
C VAL A 37 -21.91 -4.33 11.66
N VAL A 38 -21.39 -3.81 12.77
CA VAL A 38 -21.66 -2.46 13.25
C VAL A 38 -20.51 -1.56 12.81
N ALA A 39 -20.80 -0.53 12.02
CA ALA A 39 -19.85 0.52 11.67
C ALA A 39 -20.19 1.77 12.49
N PHE A 40 -19.40 2.03 13.53
CA PHE A 40 -19.41 3.31 14.23
C PHE A 40 -18.70 4.34 13.37
N VAL A 41 -19.38 5.43 13.00
CA VAL A 41 -18.89 6.41 12.02
C VAL A 41 -18.80 7.81 12.63
N ALA A 42 -17.62 8.42 12.56
CA ALA A 42 -17.42 9.86 12.74
C ALA A 42 -17.11 10.51 11.39
N VAL A 43 -17.92 11.51 11.02
CA VAL A 43 -17.74 12.31 9.81
C VAL A 43 -16.93 13.56 10.17
N GLU A 44 -15.83 13.78 9.45
CA GLU A 44 -14.85 14.85 9.66
C GLU A 44 -15.08 16.03 8.71
N GLU A 45 -14.57 17.22 9.05
CA GLU A 45 -14.83 18.49 8.33
C GLU A 45 -14.60 18.43 6.82
N ASP A 46 -13.57 17.69 6.38
CA ASP A 46 -13.20 17.56 4.98
C ASP A 46 -13.90 16.41 4.23
N ASP A 47 -14.82 15.69 4.88
CA ASP A 47 -15.49 14.56 4.26
C ASP A 47 -16.56 15.00 3.24
N ASP A 48 -16.68 14.24 2.17
CA ASP A 48 -17.66 14.47 1.10
C ASP A 48 -18.27 13.15 0.60
N LYS A 49 -19.02 13.22 -0.50
CA LYS A 49 -19.64 12.06 -1.14
C LYS A 49 -18.62 11.04 -1.67
N ILE A 50 -17.42 11.48 -2.07
CA ILE A 50 -16.36 10.59 -2.54
C ILE A 50 -15.84 9.78 -1.36
N VAL A 51 -15.60 10.43 -0.22
CA VAL A 51 -15.23 9.75 1.03
C VAL A 51 -16.31 8.76 1.46
N ALA A 52 -17.60 9.13 1.35
CA ALA A 52 -18.72 8.24 1.64
C ALA A 52 -18.71 6.96 0.77
N ALA A 53 -18.46 7.10 -0.54
CA ALA A 53 -18.37 5.98 -1.46
C ALA A 53 -17.18 5.07 -1.16
N ASN A 54 -16.01 5.65 -0.88
CA ASN A 54 -14.82 4.89 -0.51
C ASN A 54 -15.02 4.13 0.81
N ALA A 55 -15.64 4.77 1.80
CA ALA A 55 -15.97 4.15 3.07
C ALA A 55 -16.83 2.90 2.87
N ILE A 56 -17.90 2.99 2.07
CA ILE A 56 -18.79 1.86 1.80
C ILE A 56 -18.10 0.76 1.00
N LEU A 57 -17.27 1.08 0.00
CA LEU A 57 -16.48 0.08 -0.72
C LEU A 57 -15.57 -0.70 0.24
N GLN A 58 -14.85 0.00 1.11
CA GLN A 58 -13.97 -0.64 2.08
C GLN A 58 -14.71 -1.43 3.16
N ILE A 59 -15.90 -1.00 3.57
CA ILE A 59 -16.77 -1.76 4.49
C ILE A 59 -17.22 -3.05 3.81
N LYS A 60 -17.71 -2.97 2.56
CA LYS A 60 -18.15 -4.13 1.78
C LYS A 60 -17.04 -5.17 1.60
N ASP A 61 -15.83 -4.74 1.30
CA ASP A 61 -14.69 -5.66 1.15
C ASP A 61 -14.32 -6.35 2.46
N SER A 62 -14.46 -5.66 3.60
CA SER A 62 -14.29 -6.28 4.92
C SER A 62 -15.42 -7.29 5.21
N MET A 63 -16.67 -6.90 4.94
CA MET A 63 -17.85 -7.75 5.13
C MET A 63 -17.82 -9.02 4.28
N LYS A 64 -17.33 -8.95 3.04
CA LYS A 64 -17.13 -10.13 2.18
C LYS A 64 -16.17 -11.15 2.79
N LYS A 65 -15.10 -10.69 3.44
CA LYS A 65 -14.13 -11.58 4.12
C LYS A 65 -14.71 -12.20 5.38
N ILE A 66 -15.54 -11.44 6.08
CA ILE A 66 -16.24 -11.89 7.31
C ILE A 66 -17.39 -12.85 6.98
N GLY A 67 -18.01 -12.71 5.80
CA GLY A 67 -19.19 -13.50 5.40
C GLY A 67 -20.51 -12.98 5.97
N CYS A 68 -20.59 -11.70 6.36
CA CYS A 68 -21.80 -11.07 6.91
C CYS A 68 -22.44 -10.11 5.90
N GLN A 69 -23.78 -10.11 5.79
CA GLN A 69 -24.54 -9.24 4.88
C GLN A 69 -25.28 -8.10 5.58
N LYS A 70 -25.40 -8.13 6.91
CA LYS A 70 -26.08 -7.10 7.70
C LYS A 70 -25.11 -6.01 8.13
N LEU A 71 -25.47 -4.76 7.88
CA LEU A 71 -24.67 -3.59 8.23
C LEU A 71 -25.51 -2.61 9.04
N LEU A 72 -25.01 -2.19 10.21
CA LEU A 72 -25.55 -1.06 10.95
C LEU A 72 -24.59 0.12 10.90
N LEU A 73 -24.99 1.22 10.26
CA LEU A 73 -24.31 2.51 10.36
C LEU A 73 -24.74 3.19 11.66
N TYR A 74 -23.79 3.34 12.59
CA TYR A 74 -24.02 3.94 13.89
C TYR A 74 -23.29 5.30 14.00
N PRO A 75 -24.00 6.44 14.00
CA PRO A 75 -23.36 7.75 14.15
C PRO A 75 -22.65 7.87 15.50
N TYR A 76 -21.34 8.11 15.49
CA TYR A 76 -20.50 8.09 16.69
C TYR A 76 -19.39 9.15 16.62
N ALA A 77 -19.71 10.36 17.05
CA ALA A 77 -18.82 11.53 16.96
C ALA A 77 -17.49 11.36 17.71
N HIS A 78 -17.43 10.54 18.75
CA HIS A 78 -16.25 10.42 19.63
C HIS A 78 -15.02 9.74 18.98
N LEU A 79 -15.10 9.28 17.73
CA LEU A 79 -13.93 8.74 17.02
C LEU A 79 -13.02 9.84 16.42
N SER A 80 -13.45 11.10 16.40
CA SER A 80 -12.65 12.21 15.84
C SER A 80 -12.77 13.48 16.66
N SER A 81 -11.72 14.30 16.61
CA SER A 81 -11.66 15.65 17.19
C SER A 81 -11.99 16.77 16.19
N THR A 82 -12.14 16.45 14.90
CA THR A 82 -12.35 17.43 13.81
C THR A 82 -13.62 17.08 13.04
N LEU A 83 -14.78 17.37 13.64
CA LEU A 83 -16.09 16.90 13.18
C LEU A 83 -16.73 17.81 12.14
N ALA A 84 -17.36 17.22 11.13
CA ALA A 84 -18.19 17.96 10.18
C ALA A 84 -19.39 18.62 10.86
N SER A 85 -19.96 19.63 10.18
CA SER A 85 -21.24 20.22 10.61
C SER A 85 -22.35 19.16 10.68
N PRO A 86 -23.34 19.27 11.59
CA PRO A 86 -24.40 18.28 11.73
C PRO A 86 -25.16 17.97 10.43
N ASN A 87 -25.41 19.00 9.60
CA ASN A 87 -26.10 18.84 8.32
C ASN A 87 -25.24 18.06 7.31
N THR A 88 -23.95 18.37 7.24
CA THR A 88 -22.98 17.66 6.40
C THR A 88 -22.87 16.19 6.83
N ALA A 89 -22.71 15.94 8.14
CA ALA A 89 -22.59 14.60 8.69
C ALA A 89 -23.84 13.75 8.40
N LEU A 90 -25.04 14.31 8.60
CA LEU A 90 -26.29 13.62 8.29
C LEU A 90 -26.43 13.33 6.79
N SER A 91 -26.07 14.29 5.94
CA SER A 91 -26.12 14.09 4.48
C SER A 91 -25.18 12.97 4.03
N ILE A 92 -23.96 12.91 4.59
CA ILE A 92 -22.97 11.89 4.26
C ILE A 92 -23.42 10.51 4.75
N LEU A 93 -23.97 10.42 5.96
CA LEU A 93 -24.50 9.15 6.49
C LEU A 93 -25.67 8.60 5.65
N LYS A 94 -26.55 9.48 5.14
CA LYS A 94 -27.63 9.09 4.22
C LYS A 94 -27.11 8.65 2.85
N GLU A 95 -26.05 9.30 2.35
CA GLU A 95 -25.37 8.89 1.11
C GLU A 95 -24.74 7.49 1.29
N MET A 96 -24.05 7.26 2.42
CA MET A 96 -23.50 5.95 2.77
C MET A 96 -24.57 4.86 2.82
N GLU A 97 -25.74 5.16 3.40
CA GLU A 97 -26.89 4.25 3.44
C GLU A 97 -27.38 3.87 2.03
N SER A 98 -27.52 4.85 1.14
CA SER A 98 -27.93 4.65 -0.26
C SER A 98 -26.95 3.78 -1.06
N LEU A 99 -25.65 4.00 -0.88
CA LEU A 99 -24.57 3.31 -1.59
C LEU A 99 -24.39 1.84 -1.18
N ALA A 100 -24.99 1.43 -0.07
CA ALA A 100 -24.97 0.06 0.45
C ALA A 100 -26.33 -0.65 0.34
N SER A 101 -27.16 -0.25 -0.63
CA SER A 101 -28.47 -0.84 -0.95
C SER A 101 -28.45 -2.31 -1.39
N ASP A 102 -27.28 -2.84 -1.76
CA ASP A 102 -27.00 -4.25 -2.04
C ASP A 102 -26.80 -5.09 -0.75
N LEU A 103 -26.77 -4.46 0.42
CA LEU A 103 -26.68 -5.12 1.73
C LEU A 103 -27.97 -4.95 2.53
N GLU A 104 -28.13 -5.76 3.58
CA GLU A 104 -29.19 -5.53 4.56
C GLU A 104 -28.73 -4.41 5.52
N ILE A 105 -28.96 -3.16 5.10
CA ILE A 105 -28.46 -1.98 5.78
C ILE A 105 -29.47 -1.35 6.74
N TYR A 106 -28.96 -0.91 7.89
CA TYR A 106 -29.66 -0.19 8.92
C TYR A 106 -28.86 1.05 9.32
N ARG A 107 -29.55 2.10 9.76
CA ARG A 107 -28.92 3.31 10.31
C ARG A 107 -29.54 3.68 11.66
N ALA A 108 -28.68 3.90 12.65
CA ALA A 108 -29.12 4.42 13.94
C ALA A 108 -29.46 5.92 13.82
N PRO A 109 -30.45 6.42 14.60
CA PRO A 109 -30.90 7.82 14.48
C PRO A 109 -29.77 8.79 14.84
N PHE A 110 -29.61 9.81 13.98
CA PHE A 110 -28.59 10.85 14.11
C PHE A 110 -29.01 11.93 15.11
N GLY A 111 -28.06 12.40 15.91
CA GLY A 111 -28.28 13.49 16.88
C GLY A 111 -29.06 13.09 18.14
N TRP A 112 -29.13 11.79 18.44
CA TRP A 112 -29.75 11.27 19.66
C TRP A 112 -28.70 10.67 20.60
N THR A 113 -28.85 10.94 21.89
CA THR A 113 -28.23 10.16 22.94
C THR A 113 -28.89 8.79 22.99
N LYS A 114 -28.09 7.74 22.86
CA LYS A 114 -28.53 6.35 22.74
C LYS A 114 -27.80 5.50 23.77
N SER A 115 -28.50 4.71 24.57
CA SER A 115 -27.87 3.59 25.25
C SER A 115 -27.73 2.43 24.26
N TYR A 116 -26.63 1.68 24.36
CA TYR A 116 -26.45 0.49 23.53
C TYR A 116 -25.71 -0.61 24.29
N LYS A 117 -25.96 -1.85 23.89
CA LYS A 117 -25.26 -3.06 24.33
C LYS A 117 -24.89 -3.84 23.09
N LEU A 118 -23.66 -4.34 23.02
CA LEU A 118 -23.20 -5.17 21.91
C LEU A 118 -22.31 -6.30 22.41
N GLN A 119 -22.24 -7.37 21.62
CA GLN A 119 -21.38 -8.51 21.87
C GLN A 119 -20.53 -8.76 20.63
N VAL A 120 -19.24 -8.40 20.69
CA VAL A 120 -18.28 -8.61 19.60
C VAL A 120 -17.86 -10.08 19.54
N LYS A 121 -17.75 -10.64 18.34
CA LYS A 121 -17.26 -12.01 18.13
C LYS A 121 -15.75 -12.09 18.39
N GLY A 122 -15.29 -13.23 18.93
CA GLY A 122 -13.87 -13.46 19.25
C GLY A 122 -13.04 -13.98 18.08
N HIS A 123 -12.88 -13.22 16.98
CA HIS A 123 -12.01 -13.63 15.86
C HIS A 123 -11.16 -12.47 15.30
N PRO A 124 -10.02 -12.73 14.62
CA PRO A 124 -9.08 -11.68 14.22
C PRO A 124 -9.67 -10.56 13.34
N LEU A 125 -10.70 -10.87 12.55
CA LEU A 125 -11.39 -9.91 11.69
C LEU A 125 -12.60 -9.23 12.36
N ALA A 126 -12.85 -9.49 13.65
CA ALA A 126 -14.05 -9.02 14.32
C ALA A 126 -13.98 -7.52 14.62
N GLU A 127 -12.79 -6.97 14.75
CA GLU A 127 -12.57 -5.56 15.06
C GLU A 127 -11.63 -4.97 14.01
N ASN A 128 -12.03 -3.84 13.44
CA ASN A 128 -11.21 -3.14 12.46
C ASN A 128 -11.48 -1.64 12.51
N SER A 129 -10.42 -0.82 12.55
CA SER A 129 -10.54 0.63 12.44
C SER A 129 -10.12 1.08 11.03
N LYS A 130 -10.89 1.98 10.42
CA LYS A 130 -10.60 2.57 9.11
C LYS A 130 -10.54 4.08 9.22
N VAL A 131 -9.60 4.67 8.49
CA VAL A 131 -9.46 6.11 8.29
C VAL A 131 -9.60 6.35 6.79
N ILE A 132 -10.63 7.08 6.40
CA ILE A 132 -10.94 7.36 4.99
C ILE A 132 -10.74 8.86 4.78
N THR A 133 -9.78 9.23 3.94
CA THR A 133 -9.51 10.60 3.51
C THR A 133 -9.85 10.76 2.03
N LYS A 134 -9.96 11.99 1.52
CA LYS A 134 -10.18 12.24 0.07
C LYS A 134 -9.10 11.59 -0.81
N GLU A 135 -7.87 11.54 -0.31
CA GLU A 135 -6.71 10.89 -0.95
C GLU A 135 -6.80 9.35 -0.99
N SER A 136 -7.72 8.73 -0.25
CA SER A 136 -7.87 7.26 -0.23
C SER A 136 -8.40 6.65 -1.53
N VAL A 137 -8.65 7.46 -2.57
CA VAL A 137 -8.82 6.99 -3.96
C VAL A 137 -7.49 6.53 -4.57
N GLU A 138 -6.34 6.99 -4.08
CA GLU A 138 -5.02 6.63 -4.65
C GLU A 138 -4.33 5.47 -3.95
N ASP A 139 -4.76 5.06 -2.75
CA ASP A 139 -4.08 4.03 -1.96
C ASP A 139 -4.73 2.63 -2.02
N SER A 140 -5.60 2.39 -3.00
CA SER A 140 -6.04 1.02 -3.35
C SER A 140 -5.78 0.72 -4.82
N SER A 141 -4.49 0.50 -5.09
CA SER A 141 -3.89 0.15 -6.39
C SER A 141 -4.02 1.26 -7.44
N SER A 142 -2.91 1.97 -7.66
CA SER A 142 -2.71 2.85 -8.80
C SER A 142 -3.36 2.24 -10.06
N THR A 143 -3.98 3.09 -10.87
CA THR A 143 -4.48 2.74 -12.22
C THR A 143 -3.48 1.89 -12.99
N ALA A 144 -2.17 2.09 -12.77
CA ALA A 144 -1.11 1.31 -13.36
C ALA A 144 -0.93 -0.11 -12.76
N LEU A 145 -1.17 -0.38 -11.46
CA LEU A 145 -1.20 -1.76 -10.90
C LEU A 145 -2.39 -2.57 -11.44
N LYS A 146 -3.55 -1.91 -11.58
CA LYS A 146 -4.72 -2.49 -12.27
C LYS A 146 -4.45 -2.73 -13.75
N THR A 147 -3.64 -1.88 -14.38
CA THR A 147 -3.21 -2.04 -15.78
C THR A 147 -2.20 -3.18 -15.93
N GLU A 148 -1.21 -3.29 -15.02
CA GLU A 148 -0.19 -4.35 -15.01
C GLU A 148 -0.81 -5.75 -14.94
N SER A 149 -1.88 -5.91 -14.14
CA SER A 149 -2.64 -7.17 -14.07
C SER A 149 -3.36 -7.55 -15.38
N LYS A 150 -3.58 -6.60 -16.29
CA LYS A 150 -4.19 -6.81 -17.62
C LYS A 150 -3.17 -6.93 -18.75
N ILE A 151 -1.87 -6.73 -18.48
CA ILE A 151 -0.82 -6.84 -19.50
C ILE A 151 -0.62 -8.32 -19.86
N LYS A 152 -0.90 -8.67 -21.12
CA LYS A 152 -0.47 -9.94 -21.69
C LYS A 152 1.04 -9.87 -21.95
N SER A 153 1.81 -10.67 -21.22
CA SER A 153 3.26 -10.81 -21.43
C SER A 153 3.52 -11.78 -22.59
N PHE A 154 4.36 -11.37 -23.54
CA PHE A 154 4.85 -12.24 -24.63
C PHE A 154 6.33 -12.58 -24.37
N TRP A 155 6.67 -13.85 -24.48
CA TRP A 155 8.01 -14.35 -24.15
C TRP A 155 8.71 -14.84 -25.41
N HIS A 156 9.92 -14.32 -25.65
CA HIS A 156 10.73 -14.67 -26.81
C HIS A 156 12.14 -15.05 -26.39
N ILE A 157 12.76 -15.93 -27.17
CA ILE A 157 14.19 -16.27 -27.09
C ILE A 157 14.90 -15.57 -28.24
N MET A 158 15.88 -14.72 -27.90
CA MET A 158 16.77 -14.11 -28.88
C MET A 158 18.04 -14.94 -29.02
N THR A 159 18.32 -15.42 -30.23
CA THR A 159 19.56 -16.14 -30.55
C THR A 159 20.70 -15.16 -30.86
N THR A 160 21.95 -15.64 -30.87
CA THR A 160 23.15 -14.81 -31.09
C THR A 160 23.23 -14.21 -32.49
N ASP A 161 22.48 -14.74 -33.45
CA ASP A 161 22.30 -14.17 -34.80
C ASP A 161 21.19 -13.09 -34.85
N GLY A 162 20.62 -12.73 -33.69
CA GLY A 162 19.61 -11.67 -33.55
C GLY A 162 18.18 -12.09 -33.88
N LYS A 163 17.92 -13.37 -34.16
CA LYS A 163 16.56 -13.86 -34.44
C LYS A 163 15.76 -14.07 -33.17
N MET A 164 14.47 -13.73 -33.24
CA MET A 164 13.52 -13.88 -32.15
C MET A 164 12.63 -15.09 -32.40
N HIS A 165 12.54 -15.98 -31.41
CA HIS A 165 11.71 -17.17 -31.45
C HIS A 165 10.69 -17.14 -30.31
N ASP A 166 9.45 -17.55 -30.57
CA ASP A 166 8.46 -17.73 -29.50
C ASP A 166 8.91 -18.86 -28.56
N ILE A 167 8.78 -18.64 -27.25
CA ILE A 167 9.23 -19.58 -26.22
C ILE A 167 8.62 -20.99 -26.39
N GLY A 168 7.36 -21.10 -26.85
CA GLY A 168 6.67 -22.37 -27.03
C GLY A 168 7.17 -23.18 -28.24
N SER A 169 7.77 -22.49 -29.22
CA SER A 169 8.29 -23.09 -30.45
C SER A 169 9.81 -23.31 -30.44
N PHE A 170 10.52 -22.75 -29.45
CA PHE A 170 11.97 -22.80 -29.40
C PHE A 170 12.50 -24.19 -29.02
N ASN A 171 13.49 -24.68 -29.78
CA ASN A 171 14.11 -25.97 -29.51
C ASN A 171 15.19 -25.86 -28.42
N PHE A 172 14.82 -26.22 -27.19
CA PHE A 172 15.71 -26.21 -26.04
C PHE A 172 16.67 -27.40 -25.93
N SER A 173 16.66 -28.37 -26.86
CA SER A 173 17.43 -29.62 -26.73
C SER A 173 18.93 -29.40 -26.46
N LYS A 174 19.51 -28.33 -27.02
CA LYS A 174 20.92 -27.94 -26.83
C LYS A 174 21.14 -26.90 -25.73
N HIS A 175 20.06 -26.40 -25.10
CA HIS A 175 20.07 -25.24 -24.20
C HIS A 175 19.29 -25.51 -22.89
N LYS A 176 19.62 -26.61 -22.21
CA LYS A 176 18.91 -27.04 -20.97
C LYS A 176 18.83 -25.96 -19.89
N ASN A 177 19.90 -25.21 -19.65
CA ASN A 177 19.88 -24.13 -18.63
C ASN A 177 18.98 -22.96 -19.04
N LEU A 178 18.93 -22.66 -20.34
CA LEU A 178 18.03 -21.63 -20.87
C LEU A 178 16.58 -22.07 -20.76
N GLU A 179 16.29 -23.37 -20.96
CA GLU A 179 14.94 -23.93 -20.78
C GLU A 179 14.43 -23.72 -19.36
N VAL A 180 15.28 -24.02 -18.36
CA VAL A 180 14.94 -23.84 -16.94
C VAL A 180 14.66 -22.36 -16.66
N LEU A 181 15.55 -21.46 -17.07
CA LEU A 181 15.39 -20.02 -16.88
C LEU A 181 14.12 -19.49 -17.56
N ALA A 182 13.92 -19.81 -18.84
CA ALA A 182 12.82 -19.31 -19.63
C ALA A 182 11.46 -19.78 -19.10
N LYS A 183 11.36 -21.07 -18.72
CA LYS A 183 10.12 -21.61 -18.11
C LYS A 183 9.87 -21.03 -16.72
N TYR A 184 10.91 -20.85 -15.91
CA TYR A 184 10.80 -20.23 -14.59
C TYR A 184 10.27 -18.80 -14.67
N GLU A 185 10.86 -17.97 -15.55
CA GLU A 185 10.43 -16.59 -15.77
C GLU A 185 9.00 -16.52 -16.35
N ALA A 186 8.69 -17.35 -17.35
CA ALA A 186 7.38 -17.39 -17.98
C ALA A 186 6.25 -17.83 -17.03
N ALA A 187 6.54 -18.77 -16.12
CA ALA A 187 5.59 -19.27 -15.13
C ALA A 187 5.30 -18.27 -14.00
N LYS A 188 6.13 -17.22 -13.84
CA LYS A 188 6.03 -16.24 -12.73
C LYS A 188 5.93 -16.89 -11.33
N LYS A 189 6.38 -18.14 -11.14
CA LYS A 189 6.35 -18.83 -9.85
C LYS A 189 7.45 -18.25 -8.97
N ARG A 190 7.10 -17.24 -8.16
CA ARG A 190 8.00 -16.58 -7.20
C ARG A 190 7.86 -17.13 -5.78
N SER A 191 7.01 -18.13 -5.57
CA SER A 191 6.90 -18.82 -4.28
C SER A 191 8.09 -19.75 -4.11
N VAL A 192 8.79 -19.58 -2.99
CA VAL A 192 9.92 -20.41 -2.61
C VAL A 192 9.39 -21.41 -1.58
N ASP A 193 9.31 -22.69 -1.98
CA ASP A 193 8.74 -23.74 -1.15
C ASP A 193 9.69 -24.14 0.01
N GLU A 194 11.00 -24.02 -0.21
CA GLU A 194 12.04 -24.25 0.81
C GLU A 194 13.06 -23.10 0.83
N PRO A 195 13.51 -22.65 2.02
CA PRO A 195 14.51 -21.60 2.13
C PRO A 195 15.80 -22.01 1.39
N PRO A 196 16.37 -21.14 0.53
CA PRO A 196 17.56 -21.48 -0.23
C PRO A 196 18.74 -21.88 0.68
N PRO A 197 19.64 -22.77 0.24
CA PRO A 197 20.74 -23.27 1.07
C PRO A 197 21.64 -22.16 1.66
N HIS A 198 21.80 -21.06 0.94
CA HIS A 198 22.61 -19.92 1.38
C HIS A 198 22.05 -19.25 2.64
N VAL A 199 20.73 -19.30 2.90
CA VAL A 199 20.12 -18.70 4.11
C VAL A 199 20.68 -19.34 5.37
N ARG A 200 20.74 -20.67 5.42
CA ARG A 200 21.31 -21.41 6.55
C ARG A 200 22.80 -21.10 6.74
N LEU A 201 23.55 -20.99 5.64
CA LEU A 201 24.99 -20.70 5.68
C LEU A 201 25.27 -19.28 6.17
N MET A 202 24.52 -18.28 5.67
CA MET A 202 24.66 -16.88 6.09
C MET A 202 24.45 -16.74 7.61
N LYS A 203 23.45 -17.41 8.17
CA LYS A 203 23.22 -17.44 9.62
C LYS A 203 24.33 -18.16 10.38
N LYS A 204 24.69 -19.38 9.94
CA LYS A 204 25.73 -20.20 10.58
C LYS A 204 27.08 -19.50 10.63
N MET A 205 27.43 -18.75 9.58
CA MET A 205 28.71 -18.05 9.46
C MET A 205 28.68 -16.63 10.02
N ALA A 206 27.56 -16.21 10.62
CA ALA A 206 27.34 -14.83 11.06
C ALA A 206 27.69 -13.82 9.96
N ILE A 207 27.14 -14.02 8.76
CA ILE A 207 27.25 -13.08 7.63
C ILE A 207 26.08 -12.10 7.71
N ALA A 208 24.86 -12.62 7.60
CA ALA A 208 23.64 -11.83 7.67
C ALA A 208 22.49 -12.65 8.26
N ASP A 209 21.53 -11.97 8.86
CA ASP A 209 20.29 -12.56 9.37
C ASP A 209 19.13 -11.54 9.25
N TYR A 210 17.91 -11.99 9.48
CA TYR A 210 16.74 -11.13 9.52
C TYR A 210 16.73 -10.30 10.81
N GLU A 211 16.18 -9.09 10.74
CA GLU A 211 15.95 -8.22 11.89
C GLU A 211 14.44 -8.11 12.17
N PRO A 212 13.91 -8.74 13.24
CA PRO A 212 12.48 -8.71 13.55
C PRO A 212 11.90 -7.30 13.76
N ALA A 213 12.72 -6.32 14.15
CA ALA A 213 12.30 -4.93 14.28
C ALA A 213 12.30 -4.16 12.94
N SER A 214 12.66 -4.80 11.83
CA SER A 214 12.68 -4.20 10.50
C SER A 214 11.66 -4.86 9.57
N ASP A 215 11.26 -4.16 8.50
CA ASP A 215 10.36 -4.74 7.51
C ASP A 215 11.02 -5.90 6.73
N SER A 216 10.21 -6.80 6.21
CA SER A 216 10.67 -8.02 5.54
C SER A 216 11.62 -7.71 4.38
N GLY A 217 12.75 -8.40 4.35
CA GLY A 217 13.79 -8.23 3.31
C GLY A 217 14.95 -7.32 3.74
N ASN A 218 14.80 -6.56 4.82
CA ASN A 218 15.89 -5.78 5.39
C ASN A 218 16.73 -6.66 6.33
N MET A 219 17.96 -6.97 5.91
CA MET A 219 18.86 -7.85 6.66
C MET A 219 19.80 -7.04 7.56
N ARG A 220 20.11 -7.59 8.74
CA ARG A 220 21.25 -7.15 9.55
C ARG A 220 22.51 -7.89 9.13
N PHE A 221 23.62 -7.17 9.01
CA PHE A 221 24.93 -7.76 8.74
C PHE A 221 25.77 -7.77 10.00
N TYR A 222 26.27 -8.94 10.37
CA TYR A 222 27.22 -9.12 11.47
C TYR A 222 28.64 -8.71 11.02
N PRO A 223 29.63 -8.58 11.93
CA PRO A 223 30.97 -8.13 11.57
C PRO A 223 31.61 -8.85 10.37
N ASN A 224 31.51 -10.19 10.30
CA ASN A 224 32.05 -10.96 9.18
C ASN A 224 31.36 -10.59 7.86
N GLY A 225 30.03 -10.54 7.85
CA GLY A 225 29.28 -10.17 6.64
C GLY A 225 29.48 -8.71 6.26
N ARG A 226 29.61 -7.80 7.23
CA ARG A 226 29.90 -6.39 6.96
C ARG A 226 31.26 -6.23 6.29
N LEU A 227 32.28 -6.95 6.76
CA LEU A 227 33.63 -6.98 6.16
C LEU A 227 33.58 -7.49 4.72
N ILE A 228 32.95 -8.66 4.49
CA ILE A 228 32.79 -9.24 3.16
C ILE A 228 32.08 -8.25 2.23
N LYS A 229 30.97 -7.67 2.68
CA LYS A 229 30.21 -6.67 1.92
C LYS A 229 31.08 -5.45 1.59
N SER A 230 31.83 -4.90 2.55
CA SER A 230 32.70 -3.73 2.27
C SER A 230 33.79 -4.01 1.25
N LEU A 231 34.40 -5.20 1.28
CA LEU A 231 35.44 -5.54 0.31
C LEU A 231 34.89 -5.64 -1.10
N ILE A 232 33.68 -6.20 -1.25
CA ILE A 232 32.98 -6.27 -2.53
C ILE A 232 32.56 -4.86 -2.99
N GLU A 233 31.99 -4.05 -2.10
CA GLU A 233 31.61 -2.65 -2.39
C GLU A 233 32.82 -1.85 -2.88
N HIS A 234 33.96 -1.99 -2.20
CA HIS A 234 35.20 -1.32 -2.57
C HIS A 234 35.67 -1.75 -3.96
N TYR A 235 35.73 -3.05 -4.23
CA TYR A 235 36.11 -3.58 -5.54
C TYR A 235 35.19 -3.06 -6.66
N VAL A 236 33.87 -3.03 -6.44
CA VAL A 236 32.91 -2.52 -7.43
C VAL A 236 33.16 -1.03 -7.68
N ASN A 237 33.35 -0.23 -6.63
CA ASN A 237 33.65 1.20 -6.76
C ASN A 237 34.95 1.44 -7.52
N GLU A 238 36.02 0.70 -7.22
CA GLU A 238 37.29 0.79 -7.97
C GLU A 238 37.08 0.48 -9.46
N LYS A 239 36.35 -0.58 -9.78
CA LYS A 239 36.09 -0.96 -11.18
C LYS A 239 35.24 0.07 -11.93
N VAL A 240 34.25 0.66 -11.27
CA VAL A 240 33.43 1.72 -11.88
C VAL A 240 34.25 2.99 -12.07
N HIS A 241 35.13 3.32 -11.12
CA HIS A 241 36.04 4.45 -11.24
C HIS A 241 37.03 4.27 -12.40
N GLU A 242 37.67 3.10 -12.52
CA GLU A 242 38.52 2.73 -13.67
C GLU A 242 37.77 2.84 -15.00
N TYR A 243 36.46 2.56 -15.00
CA TYR A 243 35.60 2.72 -16.17
C TYR A 243 35.21 4.19 -16.47
N GLY A 244 35.66 5.15 -15.66
CA GLY A 244 35.36 6.58 -15.79
C GLY A 244 34.03 6.99 -15.15
N GLY A 245 33.52 6.20 -14.20
CA GLY A 245 32.35 6.56 -13.40
C GLY A 245 32.66 7.69 -12.42
N LEU A 246 31.77 8.67 -12.39
CA LEU A 246 31.79 9.79 -11.45
C LEU A 246 30.86 9.45 -10.29
N GLU A 247 31.45 9.09 -9.15
CA GLU A 247 30.71 8.76 -7.95
C GLU A 247 30.01 10.00 -7.38
N VAL A 248 28.73 9.86 -7.07
CA VAL A 248 27.88 10.88 -6.45
C VAL A 248 27.08 10.27 -5.31
N GLU A 249 26.65 11.10 -4.38
CA GLU A 249 25.73 10.74 -3.31
C GLU A 249 24.49 11.62 -3.40
N THR A 250 23.31 11.00 -3.28
CA THR A 250 22.04 11.71 -3.40
C THR A 250 21.13 11.43 -2.19
N PRO A 251 20.20 12.34 -1.85
CA PRO A 251 19.28 12.16 -0.71
C PRO A 251 18.51 10.84 -0.75
N ILE A 252 18.17 10.32 0.42
CA ILE A 252 17.40 9.07 0.56
C ILE A 252 15.87 9.29 0.54
N MET A 253 15.43 10.52 0.78
CA MET A 253 14.02 10.91 0.82
C MET A 253 13.74 12.01 -0.20
N TYR A 254 12.60 11.92 -0.86
CA TYR A 254 12.14 12.92 -1.83
C TYR A 254 10.67 13.25 -1.62
N ASP A 255 10.28 14.47 -1.98
CA ASP A 255 8.88 14.89 -2.00
C ASP A 255 8.11 14.14 -3.08
N SER A 256 7.02 13.49 -2.69
CA SER A 256 6.16 12.74 -3.61
C SER A 256 5.51 13.63 -4.67
N HIS A 257 5.33 14.93 -4.37
CA HIS A 257 4.70 15.91 -5.24
C HIS A 257 5.70 16.66 -6.13
N HIS A 258 6.99 16.28 -6.11
CA HIS A 258 7.94 16.85 -7.06
C HIS A 258 7.52 16.47 -8.50
N PRO A 259 7.33 17.42 -9.44
CA PRO A 259 6.71 17.14 -10.75
C PRO A 259 7.38 16.02 -11.55
N SER A 260 8.71 15.94 -11.54
CA SER A 260 9.46 14.88 -12.22
C SER A 260 9.27 13.49 -11.60
N LEU A 261 9.05 13.43 -10.30
CA LEU A 261 8.89 12.18 -9.55
C LEU A 261 7.45 11.69 -9.65
N GLU A 262 6.47 12.57 -9.49
CA GLU A 262 5.05 12.29 -9.66
C GLU A 262 4.76 11.69 -11.06
N SER A 263 5.31 12.30 -12.11
CA SER A 263 5.22 11.78 -13.49
C SER A 263 5.81 10.37 -13.62
N TYR A 264 6.91 10.08 -12.93
CA TYR A 264 7.51 8.76 -12.91
C TYR A 264 6.64 7.74 -12.19
N PHE A 265 6.13 8.06 -10.99
CA PHE A 265 5.30 7.15 -10.19
C PHE A 265 3.99 6.79 -10.89
N ASN A 266 3.41 7.74 -11.62
CA ASN A 266 2.23 7.51 -12.44
C ASN A 266 2.48 6.51 -13.58
N ARG A 267 3.71 6.43 -14.10
CA ARG A 267 4.09 5.47 -15.15
C ARG A 267 4.56 4.13 -14.60
N PHE A 268 5.26 4.15 -13.48
CA PHE A 268 5.87 2.98 -12.86
C PHE A 268 5.46 2.92 -11.39
N PRO A 269 4.27 2.38 -11.10
CA PRO A 269 3.81 2.26 -9.73
C PRO A 269 4.68 1.25 -8.98
N ALA A 270 5.62 1.75 -8.20
CA ALA A 270 6.36 0.96 -7.25
C ALA A 270 5.59 0.94 -5.92
N ARG A 271 5.66 -0.18 -5.20
CA ARG A 271 5.32 -0.22 -3.78
C ARG A 271 6.42 0.52 -3.02
N GLN A 272 6.08 1.68 -2.50
CA GLN A 272 7.02 2.61 -1.87
C GLN A 272 6.74 2.71 -0.36
N TYR A 273 7.75 3.12 0.39
CA TYR A 273 7.56 3.57 1.77
C TYR A 273 7.26 5.06 1.73
N ASN A 274 6.08 5.42 2.23
CA ASN A 274 5.65 6.82 2.38
C ASN A 274 5.93 7.27 3.81
N ILE A 275 6.43 8.50 3.96
CA ILE A 275 6.75 9.15 5.22
C ILE A 275 6.02 10.49 5.23
N ASN A 276 5.14 10.68 6.22
CA ASN A 276 4.48 11.96 6.44
C ASN A 276 5.21 12.69 7.57
N SER A 277 5.81 13.85 7.27
CA SER A 277 6.58 14.65 8.23
C SER A 277 6.19 16.12 8.10
N GLU A 278 5.64 16.71 9.17
CA GLU A 278 5.31 18.14 9.23
C GLU A 278 4.48 18.64 8.04
N GLY A 279 3.49 17.85 7.60
CA GLY A 279 2.64 18.19 6.44
C GLY A 279 3.31 18.00 5.08
N LYS A 280 4.56 17.51 5.02
CA LYS A 280 5.21 17.06 3.80
C LYS A 280 5.02 15.56 3.60
N HIS A 281 4.71 15.18 2.37
CA HIS A 281 4.64 13.81 1.92
C HIS A 281 5.95 13.45 1.24
N LEU A 282 6.71 12.58 1.90
CA LEU A 282 8.01 12.12 1.43
C LEU A 282 7.93 10.63 1.10
N ILE A 283 8.83 10.19 0.21
CA ILE A 283 9.06 8.78 -0.06
C ILE A 283 10.49 8.40 0.32
N LEU A 284 10.72 7.15 0.70
CA LEU A 284 12.05 6.58 0.63
C LEU A 284 12.35 6.17 -0.81
N ARG A 285 13.48 6.62 -1.35
CA ARG A 285 13.89 6.27 -2.71
C ARG A 285 14.00 4.75 -2.88
N PHE A 286 13.57 4.24 -4.03
CA PHE A 286 13.75 2.83 -4.43
C PHE A 286 14.84 2.64 -5.49
N ALA A 287 15.38 3.73 -6.03
CA ALA A 287 16.46 3.73 -7.00
C ALA A 287 17.30 5.00 -6.87
N ALA A 288 18.59 4.91 -7.17
CA ALA A 288 19.52 6.05 -7.12
C ALA A 288 19.32 7.04 -8.28
N CYS A 289 18.70 6.60 -9.39
CA CYS A 289 18.60 7.40 -10.61
C CYS A 289 17.83 8.71 -10.44
N PHE A 290 16.89 8.81 -9.49
CA PHE A 290 16.15 10.04 -9.21
C PHE A 290 17.09 11.19 -8.86
N GLY A 291 17.95 10.96 -7.88
CA GLY A 291 18.92 11.97 -7.44
C GLY A 291 19.93 12.30 -8.53
N GLN A 292 20.37 11.30 -9.29
CA GLN A 292 21.33 11.51 -10.38
C GLN A 292 20.73 12.38 -11.50
N PHE A 293 19.48 12.15 -11.87
CA PHE A 293 18.81 12.98 -12.88
C PHE A 293 18.55 14.40 -12.36
N LEU A 294 18.06 14.54 -11.14
CA LEU A 294 17.82 15.85 -10.52
C LEU A 294 19.13 16.63 -10.34
N MET A 295 20.22 15.98 -9.96
CA MET A 295 21.54 16.61 -9.87
C MET A 295 22.05 17.03 -11.26
N ALA A 296 21.86 16.18 -12.27
CA ALA A 296 22.33 16.46 -13.61
C ALA A 296 21.62 17.65 -14.27
N THR A 297 20.43 18.06 -13.82
CA THR A 297 19.76 19.26 -14.37
C THR A 297 20.50 20.55 -14.04
N ASP A 298 21.33 20.54 -12.99
CA ASP A 298 22.11 21.70 -12.57
C ASP A 298 23.46 21.80 -13.31
N PHE A 299 23.82 20.77 -14.09
CA PHE A 299 25.10 20.72 -14.79
C PHE A 299 25.06 21.51 -16.10
N GLN A 300 26.12 22.27 -16.37
CA GLN A 300 26.37 22.86 -17.68
C GLN A 300 27.02 21.83 -18.60
N LEU A 301 26.20 21.05 -19.29
CA LEU A 301 26.65 19.98 -20.18
C LEU A 301 26.71 20.44 -21.64
N SER A 302 27.70 19.94 -22.38
CA SER A 302 27.77 20.05 -23.84
C SER A 302 28.02 18.68 -24.46
N TYR A 303 27.94 18.56 -25.79
CA TYR A 303 28.27 17.31 -26.48
C TYR A 303 29.70 16.81 -26.17
N LYS A 304 30.63 17.71 -25.80
CA LYS A 304 32.00 17.36 -25.40
C LYS A 304 32.08 16.69 -24.03
N THR A 305 31.06 16.86 -23.19
CA THR A 305 30.97 16.23 -21.87
C THR A 305 30.46 14.78 -21.97
N MET A 306 30.04 14.33 -23.16
CA MET A 306 29.51 12.99 -23.36
C MET A 306 30.62 11.99 -23.75
N PRO A 307 30.58 10.75 -23.22
CA PRO A 307 29.54 10.20 -22.35
C PRO A 307 29.73 10.57 -20.86
N LEU A 308 28.69 11.15 -20.23
CA LEU A 308 28.63 11.37 -18.78
C LEU A 308 28.23 10.08 -18.07
N LYS A 309 28.96 9.70 -17.02
CA LYS A 309 28.74 8.46 -16.26
C LYS A 309 28.58 8.75 -14.77
N LEU A 310 27.39 9.19 -14.35
CA LEU A 310 27.09 9.32 -12.92
C LEU A 310 26.86 7.96 -12.28
N TYR A 311 27.43 7.74 -11.11
CA TYR A 311 27.38 6.48 -10.41
C TYR A 311 27.12 6.69 -8.92
N GLU A 312 26.27 5.85 -8.33
CA GLU A 312 26.06 5.80 -6.89
C GLU A 312 25.86 4.34 -6.49
N LEU A 313 26.77 3.78 -5.69
CA LEU A 313 26.52 2.51 -5.02
C LEU A 313 25.55 2.73 -3.87
N THR A 314 24.26 2.71 -4.18
CA THR A 314 23.24 3.05 -3.20
C THR A 314 23.30 2.13 -1.97
N ARG A 315 23.54 2.74 -0.81
CA ARG A 315 23.49 2.05 0.49
C ARG A 315 22.05 1.80 0.94
N TYR A 316 21.15 2.70 0.55
CA TYR A 316 19.77 2.77 1.01
C TYR A 316 18.85 3.04 -0.18
N SER A 317 18.19 1.97 -0.62
CA SER A 317 17.09 1.99 -1.59
C SER A 317 16.06 0.97 -1.14
N PHE A 318 14.80 1.36 -1.09
CA PHE A 318 13.75 0.60 -0.42
C PHE A 318 12.59 0.32 -1.35
N ARG A 319 12.09 -0.92 -1.36
CA ARG A 319 10.89 -1.30 -2.10
C ARG A 319 10.04 -2.21 -1.23
N ARG A 320 8.75 -1.92 -1.15
CA ARG A 320 7.74 -2.67 -0.37
C ARG A 320 7.07 -3.75 -1.23
#